data_AF-A0A1F5NIK5-F1
#
_entry.id   AF-A0A1F5NIK5-F1
#
_cell.length_a   1.000
_cell.length_b   1.000
_cell.length_c   1.000
_cell.angle_alpha   90.00
_cell.angle_beta   90.00
_cell.angle_gamma   90.00
#
_symmetry.space_group_name_H-M   'P 1'
#
loop_
_entity.id
_entity.type
_entity.pdbx_description
1 polymer ?
#
loop_
_entity_poly.entity_id
_entity_poly.type
_entity_poly.pdbx_seq_one_letter_code
_entity_poly.pdbx_strand_id
1 'polypeptide(L)'
;MPARNRIKQYLENGYYHIYNRGVERRLVFLDQQDYSVFLRYLKEYLLPKDEEDLRKQLSSPNNTYKERDKILKLSRLNNFSNEITLLAYALMPNHFHFFIKQKSSTSIDKFMQSLGTRYTMYFNRKYKRVGFLYQDTYKAVLIENEQQLIYLTKYIHKQISIHHSNTSSVALQGRTLQGWGQASSYPEYLGKRKTDWVYPEEVLSYFSKTNPKLTYKAFVEESDDFSVVQRKILEED
;
A
#
# COMPACT_ATOMS: atom_id res chain seq x y z
N MET A 1 8.47 19.73 19.64
CA MET A 1 8.10 20.01 18.24
C MET A 1 7.27 18.85 17.70
N PRO A 2 6.18 19.07 16.94
CA PRO A 2 5.50 17.98 16.24
C PRO A 2 6.50 17.28 15.32
N ALA A 3 6.47 15.94 15.27
CA ALA A 3 7.25 15.19 14.28
C ALA A 3 6.88 15.66 12.85
N ARG A 4 7.85 15.64 11.93
CA ARG A 4 7.61 15.98 10.51
C ARG A 4 6.47 15.11 9.96
N ASN A 5 5.71 15.67 9.03
CA ASN A 5 4.59 15.00 8.34
C ASN A 5 3.44 14.54 9.27
N ARG A 6 3.30 15.13 10.46
CA ARG A 6 2.24 14.83 11.43
C ARG A 6 1.02 15.74 11.31
N ILE A 7 1.20 17.00 10.91
CA ILE A 7 0.11 17.95 10.62
C ILE A 7 -0.23 17.83 9.13
N LYS A 8 -1.46 17.41 8.85
CA LYS A 8 -1.91 16.98 7.52
C LYS A 8 -2.88 18.02 6.96
N GLN A 9 -2.36 19.07 6.33
CA GLN A 9 -3.19 19.86 5.40
C GLN A 9 -3.13 19.17 4.05
N TYR A 10 -4.19 18.42 3.78
CA TYR A 10 -4.37 17.65 2.57
C TYR A 10 -4.98 18.51 1.46
N LEU A 11 -4.43 18.39 0.27
CA LEU A 11 -4.89 19.09 -0.94
C LEU A 11 -5.87 18.19 -1.70
N GLU A 12 -6.93 18.80 -2.22
CA GLU A 12 -7.83 18.15 -3.17
C GLU A 12 -7.04 17.74 -4.43
N ASN A 13 -7.31 16.56 -4.99
CA ASN A 13 -6.58 15.99 -6.14
C ASN A 13 -5.06 15.84 -5.93
N GLY A 14 -4.59 15.87 -4.69
CA GLY A 14 -3.18 15.79 -4.35
C GLY A 14 -2.59 14.37 -4.41
N TYR A 15 -1.28 14.30 -4.64
CA TYR A 15 -0.49 13.08 -4.72
C TYR A 15 0.35 12.92 -3.46
N TYR A 16 0.34 11.74 -2.86
CA TYR A 16 0.96 11.50 -1.57
C TYR A 16 1.72 10.17 -1.52
N HIS A 17 2.95 10.25 -1.03
CA HIS A 17 3.65 9.08 -0.50
C HIS A 17 3.16 8.82 0.92
N ILE A 18 2.47 7.69 1.11
CA ILE A 18 1.96 7.24 2.40
C ILE A 18 2.77 6.05 2.88
N TYR A 19 3.21 6.06 4.14
CA TYR A 19 3.91 4.92 4.71
C TYR A 19 3.65 4.77 6.20
N ASN A 20 3.79 3.54 6.68
CA ASN A 20 3.76 3.23 8.11
C ASN A 20 4.64 2.03 8.43
N ARG A 21 5.19 2.01 9.64
CA ARG A 21 6.14 1.02 10.13
C ARG A 21 5.70 0.45 11.47
N GLY A 22 5.99 -0.82 11.69
CA GLY A 22 5.73 -1.50 12.96
C GLY A 22 6.46 -0.81 14.12
N VAL A 23 5.79 -0.76 15.27
CA VAL A 23 6.40 -0.25 16.51
C VAL A 23 7.68 -1.04 16.83
N GLU A 24 8.73 -0.38 17.31
CA GLU A 24 10.05 -0.98 17.56
C GLU A 24 10.65 -1.66 16.30
N ARG A 25 10.32 -1.13 15.10
CA ARG A 25 10.70 -1.71 13.80
C ARG A 25 10.25 -3.18 13.62
N ARG A 26 9.24 -3.61 14.37
CA ARG A 26 8.77 -5.01 14.36
C ARG A 26 8.16 -5.39 13.03
N LEU A 27 8.18 -6.69 12.76
CA LEU A 27 7.47 -7.25 11.62
C LEU A 27 5.96 -7.03 11.77
N VAL A 28 5.35 -6.49 10.72
CA VAL A 28 3.90 -6.33 10.57
C VAL A 28 3.34 -7.36 9.58
N PHE A 29 4.18 -8.04 8.80
CA PHE A 29 3.83 -9.22 8.01
C PHE A 29 4.77 -10.39 8.41
N LEU A 30 4.23 -11.41 9.06
CA LEU A 30 4.99 -12.54 9.61
C LEU A 30 4.94 -13.78 8.71
N ASP A 31 3.92 -13.88 7.86
CA ASP A 31 3.72 -15.00 6.93
C ASP A 31 2.93 -14.58 5.67
N GLN A 32 2.77 -15.49 4.72
CA GLN A 32 2.06 -15.22 3.46
C GLN A 32 0.59 -14.83 3.66
N GLN A 33 -0.06 -15.38 4.69
CA GLN A 33 -1.45 -15.09 5.00
C GLN A 33 -1.63 -13.61 5.40
N ASP A 34 -0.65 -13.02 6.08
CA ASP A 34 -0.67 -11.60 6.42
C ASP A 34 -0.67 -10.70 5.19
N TYR A 35 0.18 -10.99 4.20
CA TYR A 35 0.21 -10.27 2.93
C TYR A 35 -1.13 -10.44 2.19
N SER A 36 -1.65 -11.67 2.09
CA SER A 36 -2.93 -11.94 1.44
C SER A 36 -4.10 -11.22 2.10
N VAL A 37 -4.14 -11.15 3.43
CA VAL A 37 -5.19 -10.43 4.16
C VAL A 37 -5.08 -8.93 3.92
N PHE A 38 -3.88 -8.37 3.97
CA PHE A 38 -3.68 -6.95 3.73
C PHE A 38 -4.07 -6.55 2.30
N LEU A 39 -3.62 -7.29 1.29
CA LEU A 39 -3.99 -7.07 -0.11
C LEU A 39 -5.50 -7.23 -0.33
N ARG A 40 -6.14 -8.20 0.34
CA ARG A 40 -7.59 -8.34 0.30
C ARG A 40 -8.30 -7.12 0.89
N TYR A 41 -7.79 -6.55 1.99
CA TYR A 41 -8.36 -5.32 2.55
C TYR A 41 -8.20 -4.14 1.60
N LEU A 42 -7.05 -3.97 0.96
CA LEU A 42 -6.88 -2.97 -0.11
C LEU A 42 -7.91 -3.17 -1.21
N LYS A 43 -8.04 -4.40 -1.74
CA LYS A 43 -9.04 -4.75 -2.76
C LYS A 43 -10.47 -4.38 -2.32
N GLU A 44 -10.87 -4.76 -1.11
CA GLU A 44 -12.23 -4.49 -0.60
C GLU A 44 -12.51 -2.99 -0.40
N TYR A 45 -11.49 -2.18 -0.10
CA TYR A 45 -11.63 -0.73 0.05
C TYR A 45 -11.54 0.03 -1.28
N LEU A 46 -10.78 -0.46 -2.26
CA LEU A 46 -10.43 0.27 -3.48
C LEU A 46 -11.18 -0.22 -4.72
N LEU A 47 -11.78 -1.41 -4.71
CA LEU A 47 -12.69 -1.80 -5.79
C LEU A 47 -14.07 -1.16 -5.61
N PRO A 48 -14.68 -0.66 -6.69
CA PRO A 48 -16.07 -0.20 -6.65
C PRO A 48 -16.97 -1.29 -6.10
N LYS A 49 -17.86 -0.87 -5.20
CA LYS A 49 -18.82 -1.73 -4.56
C LYS A 49 -20.17 -1.57 -5.25
N ASP A 50 -20.65 -2.64 -5.88
CA ASP A 50 -22.00 -2.68 -6.41
C ASP A 50 -22.98 -3.02 -5.27
N GLU A 51 -23.64 -2.00 -4.72
CA GLU A 51 -24.59 -2.19 -3.64
C GLU A 51 -25.87 -2.92 -4.07
N GLU A 52 -26.24 -2.80 -5.34
CA GLU A 52 -27.43 -3.47 -5.87
C GLU A 52 -27.17 -4.97 -6.01
N ASP A 53 -26.01 -5.33 -6.56
CA ASP A 53 -25.57 -6.73 -6.65
C ASP A 53 -25.45 -7.36 -5.25
N LEU A 54 -24.84 -6.68 -4.27
CA LEU A 54 -24.75 -7.19 -2.91
C LEU A 54 -26.13 -7.42 -2.27
N ARG A 55 -27.11 -6.54 -2.52
CA ARG A 55 -28.50 -6.73 -2.06
C ARG A 55 -29.16 -7.92 -2.74
N LYS A 56 -28.98 -8.09 -4.05
CA LYS A 56 -29.49 -9.25 -4.81
C LYS A 56 -28.89 -10.55 -4.27
N GLN A 57 -27.58 -10.58 -4.04
CA GLN A 57 -26.91 -11.72 -3.44
C GLN A 57 -27.49 -12.03 -2.05
N LEU A 58 -27.69 -11.03 -1.17
CA LEU A 58 -28.28 -11.25 0.16
C LEU A 58 -29.69 -11.84 0.15
N SER A 59 -30.47 -11.54 -0.87
CA SER A 59 -31.83 -12.05 -1.06
C SER A 59 -31.86 -13.49 -1.61
N SER A 60 -30.73 -14.02 -2.09
CA SER A 60 -30.66 -15.39 -2.62
C SER A 60 -31.00 -16.41 -1.51
N PRO A 61 -31.98 -17.31 -1.73
CA PRO A 61 -32.35 -18.31 -0.74
C PRO A 61 -31.25 -19.37 -0.53
N ASN A 62 -30.36 -19.57 -1.50
CA ASN A 62 -29.36 -20.63 -1.50
C ASN A 62 -28.07 -20.29 -0.74
N ASN A 63 -27.91 -19.06 -0.25
CA ASN A 63 -26.70 -18.68 0.46
C ASN A 63 -26.63 -19.35 1.84
N THR A 64 -25.49 -19.96 2.12
CA THR A 64 -25.11 -20.42 3.45
C THR A 64 -25.01 -19.25 4.43
N TYR A 65 -25.11 -19.53 5.73
CA TYR A 65 -24.92 -18.53 6.78
C TYR A 65 -23.57 -17.80 6.66
N LYS A 66 -22.50 -18.51 6.32
CA LYS A 66 -21.16 -17.93 6.15
C LYS A 66 -21.10 -16.95 4.98
N GLU A 67 -21.77 -17.27 3.87
CA GLU A 67 -21.84 -16.37 2.70
C GLU A 67 -22.64 -15.12 3.04
N ARG A 68 -23.80 -15.27 3.70
CA ARG A 68 -24.60 -14.12 4.16
C ARG A 68 -23.81 -13.20 5.08
N ASP A 69 -23.13 -13.74 6.09
CA ASP A 69 -22.29 -12.97 7.01
C ASP A 69 -21.15 -12.24 6.26
N LYS A 70 -20.53 -12.88 5.27
CA LYS A 70 -19.50 -12.24 4.43
C LYS A 70 -20.08 -11.07 3.63
N ILE A 71 -21.24 -11.24 2.99
CA ILE A 71 -21.87 -10.19 2.18
C ILE A 71 -22.31 -9.02 3.08
N LEU A 72 -22.88 -9.30 4.27
CA LEU A 72 -23.23 -8.27 5.25
C LEU A 72 -22.01 -7.47 5.72
N LYS A 73 -20.88 -8.15 5.96
CA LYS A 73 -19.63 -7.48 6.30
C LYS A 73 -19.16 -6.57 5.19
N LEU A 74 -19.10 -7.06 3.94
CA LEU A 74 -18.74 -6.25 2.77
C LEU A 74 -19.69 -5.06 2.58
N SER A 75 -20.98 -5.26 2.83
CA SER A 75 -22.01 -4.22 2.72
C SER A 75 -21.83 -3.08 3.73
N ARG A 76 -21.20 -3.33 4.89
CA ARG A 76 -20.95 -2.33 5.93
C ARG A 76 -19.57 -1.69 5.86
N LEU A 77 -18.67 -2.23 5.03
CA LEU A 77 -17.35 -1.64 4.87
C LEU A 77 -17.46 -0.30 4.13
N ASN A 78 -16.67 0.67 4.59
CA ASN A 78 -16.38 1.87 3.82
C ASN A 78 -15.84 1.48 2.44
N ASN A 79 -16.12 2.30 1.44
CA ASN A 79 -15.60 2.12 0.09
C ASN A 79 -14.97 3.43 -0.37
N PHE A 80 -13.75 3.35 -0.90
CA PHE A 80 -12.92 4.49 -1.26
C PHE A 80 -12.55 4.49 -2.74
N SER A 81 -13.16 3.63 -3.57
CA SER A 81 -12.80 3.48 -4.99
C SER A 81 -12.94 4.78 -5.79
N ASN A 82 -13.87 5.66 -5.39
CA ASN A 82 -14.12 6.95 -6.05
C ASN A 82 -13.33 8.10 -5.43
N GLU A 83 -12.58 7.84 -4.36
CA GLU A 83 -11.93 8.83 -3.51
C GLU A 83 -10.41 8.67 -3.45
N ILE A 84 -9.92 7.44 -3.66
CA ILE A 84 -8.52 7.05 -3.56
C ILE A 84 -8.14 6.29 -4.83
N THR A 85 -7.14 6.80 -5.53
CA THR A 85 -6.48 6.12 -6.64
C THR A 85 -5.11 5.65 -6.15
N LEU A 86 -4.92 4.33 -6.09
CA LEU A 86 -3.63 3.73 -5.72
C LEU A 86 -2.75 3.57 -6.95
N LEU A 87 -1.69 4.36 -7.03
CA LEU A 87 -0.78 4.41 -8.18
C LEU A 87 0.34 3.36 -8.03
N ALA A 88 0.84 3.14 -6.81
CA ALA A 88 1.86 2.14 -6.53
C ALA A 88 1.79 1.66 -5.08
N TYR A 89 2.31 0.47 -4.80
CA TYR A 89 2.50 -0.01 -3.44
C TYR A 89 3.70 -0.95 -3.31
N ALA A 90 4.21 -1.08 -2.09
CA ALA A 90 5.16 -2.11 -1.66
C ALA A 90 4.87 -2.49 -0.20
N LEU A 91 4.85 -3.80 0.08
CA LEU A 91 4.66 -4.38 1.41
C LEU A 91 5.96 -5.07 1.83
N MET A 92 6.64 -4.49 2.81
CA MET A 92 7.90 -4.99 3.37
C MET A 92 7.63 -5.60 4.73
N PRO A 93 8.42 -6.55 5.23
CA PRO A 93 8.08 -7.30 6.44
C PRO A 93 7.73 -6.44 7.66
N ASN A 94 8.35 -5.27 7.85
CA ASN A 94 8.10 -4.35 8.97
C ASN A 94 7.42 -3.01 8.60
N HIS A 95 7.12 -2.74 7.33
CA HIS A 95 6.50 -1.48 6.91
C HIS A 95 5.79 -1.61 5.55
N PHE A 96 5.02 -0.61 5.16
CA PHE A 96 4.45 -0.51 3.80
C PHE A 96 4.62 0.89 3.24
N HIS A 97 4.63 0.98 1.91
CA HIS A 97 4.61 2.22 1.15
C HIS A 97 3.44 2.19 0.17
N PHE A 98 2.70 3.29 0.08
CA PHE A 98 1.71 3.56 -0.95
C PHE A 98 2.02 4.86 -1.65
N PHE A 99 1.76 4.89 -2.96
CA PHE A 99 1.62 6.11 -3.70
C PHE A 99 0.15 6.31 -4.05
N ILE A 100 -0.47 7.32 -3.45
CA ILE A 100 -1.90 7.57 -3.54
C ILE A 100 -2.15 8.94 -4.14
N LYS A 101 -3.11 9.01 -5.08
CA LYS A 101 -3.81 10.25 -5.42
C LYS A 101 -5.16 10.24 -4.72
N GLN A 102 -5.50 11.33 -4.05
CA GLN A 102 -6.79 11.47 -3.37
C GLN A 102 -7.66 12.47 -4.09
N LYS A 103 -8.98 12.22 -4.11
CA LYS A 103 -9.96 13.17 -4.63
C LYS A 103 -10.22 14.27 -3.61
N SER A 104 -10.84 13.95 -2.47
CA SER A 104 -11.06 14.91 -1.36
C SER A 104 -9.88 14.98 -0.39
N SER A 105 -9.72 16.15 0.25
CA SER A 105 -8.74 16.39 1.33
C SER A 105 -8.92 15.53 2.58
N THR A 106 -10.02 14.79 2.72
CA THR A 106 -10.27 13.92 3.90
C THR A 106 -10.14 12.43 3.59
N SER A 107 -9.90 12.07 2.33
CA SER A 107 -10.05 10.68 1.87
C SER A 107 -8.92 9.78 2.35
N ILE A 108 -7.66 10.25 2.35
CA ILE A 108 -6.53 9.47 2.87
C ILE A 108 -6.69 9.19 4.36
N ASP A 109 -7.13 10.17 5.16
CA ASP A 109 -7.33 9.98 6.60
C ASP A 109 -8.34 8.87 6.90
N LYS A 110 -9.52 8.92 6.27
CA LYS A 110 -10.57 7.92 6.45
C LYS A 110 -10.15 6.55 5.94
N PHE A 111 -9.45 6.50 4.80
CA PHE A 111 -8.93 5.27 4.22
C PHE A 111 -7.89 4.62 5.13
N MET A 112 -6.86 5.37 5.54
CA MET A 112 -5.79 4.87 6.39
C MET A 112 -6.27 4.49 7.79
N GLN A 113 -7.23 5.22 8.36
CA GLN A 113 -7.89 4.82 9.61
C GLN A 113 -8.60 3.49 9.46
N SER A 114 -9.38 3.31 8.39
CA SER A 114 -10.14 2.07 8.11
C SER A 114 -9.20 0.88 7.92
N LEU A 115 -8.19 1.02 7.04
CA LEU A 115 -7.21 -0.02 6.73
C LEU A 115 -6.35 -0.37 7.95
N GLY A 116 -5.78 0.64 8.61
CA GLY A 116 -4.87 0.48 9.74
C GLY A 116 -5.56 -0.19 10.94
N THR A 117 -6.79 0.25 11.27
CA THR A 117 -7.58 -0.34 12.37
C THR A 117 -7.89 -1.81 12.07
N ARG A 118 -8.44 -2.09 10.88
CA ARG A 118 -8.85 -3.43 10.50
C ARG A 118 -7.68 -4.41 10.48
N TYR A 119 -6.54 -4.00 9.93
CA TYR A 119 -5.35 -4.82 9.90
C TYR A 119 -4.75 -5.05 11.29
N THR A 120 -4.67 -4.01 12.12
CA THR A 120 -4.19 -4.12 13.51
C THR A 120 -5.04 -5.10 14.31
N MET A 121 -6.37 -5.05 14.18
CA MET A 121 -7.28 -6.00 14.83
C MET A 121 -7.05 -7.44 14.38
N TYR A 122 -6.93 -7.66 13.07
CA TYR A 122 -6.60 -8.98 12.51
C TYR A 122 -5.27 -9.50 13.08
N PHE A 123 -4.22 -8.68 13.00
CA PHE A 123 -2.88 -9.04 13.43
C PHE A 123 -2.84 -9.38 14.92
N ASN A 124 -3.42 -8.51 15.75
CA ASN A 124 -3.47 -8.71 17.19
C ASN A 124 -4.26 -9.96 17.57
N ARG A 125 -5.38 -10.24 16.88
CA ARG A 125 -6.16 -11.48 17.10
C ARG A 125 -5.37 -12.72 16.70
N LYS A 126 -4.74 -12.72 15.53
CA LYS A 126 -3.98 -13.87 15.01
C LYS A 126 -2.78 -14.20 15.89
N TYR A 127 -2.05 -13.18 16.32
CA TYR A 127 -0.81 -13.34 17.09
C TYR A 127 -1.00 -13.15 18.61
N LYS A 128 -2.25 -13.13 19.08
CA LYS A 128 -2.62 -12.98 20.50
C LYS A 128 -1.90 -11.79 21.18
N ARG A 129 -1.85 -10.66 20.49
CA ARG A 129 -1.21 -9.42 20.97
C ARG A 129 -2.24 -8.42 21.50
N VAL A 130 -1.73 -7.52 22.33
CA VAL A 130 -2.44 -6.34 22.83
C VAL A 130 -1.59 -5.09 22.52
N GLY A 131 -2.25 -3.97 22.26
CA GLY A 131 -1.59 -2.67 22.02
C GLY A 131 -1.39 -2.33 20.54
N PHE A 132 -0.58 -1.30 20.30
CA PHE A 132 -0.33 -0.75 18.97
C PHE A 132 0.52 -1.70 18.11
N LEU A 133 0.17 -1.80 16.82
CA LEU A 133 0.98 -2.50 15.83
C LEU A 133 1.99 -1.56 15.18
N TYR A 134 1.56 -0.35 14.84
CA TYR A 134 2.34 0.67 14.15
C TYR A 134 2.91 1.70 15.12
N GLN A 135 4.02 2.33 14.74
CA GLN A 135 4.70 3.35 15.54
C GLN A 135 3.90 4.67 15.62
N ASP A 136 3.17 5.01 14.56
CA ASP A 136 2.30 6.19 14.48
C ASP A 136 1.07 5.83 13.61
N THR A 137 0.14 6.76 13.45
CA THR A 137 -1.05 6.63 12.60
C THR A 137 -0.68 6.30 11.15
N TYR A 138 0.15 7.14 10.52
CA TYR A 138 0.86 6.96 9.25
C TYR A 138 1.55 8.29 8.90
N LYS A 139 2.59 8.24 8.05
CA LYS A 139 3.23 9.42 7.47
C LYS A 139 2.70 9.70 6.07
N ALA A 140 2.63 10.97 5.70
CA ALA A 140 2.19 11.43 4.38
C ALA A 140 3.09 12.54 3.86
N VAL A 141 3.68 12.36 2.68
CA VAL A 141 4.51 13.36 2.02
C VAL A 141 3.84 13.77 0.72
N LEU A 142 3.58 15.07 0.55
CA LEU A 142 3.03 15.64 -0.68
C LEU A 142 4.05 15.51 -1.82
N ILE A 143 3.55 15.12 -2.99
CA ILE A 143 4.31 15.05 -4.23
C ILE A 143 3.86 16.22 -5.11
N GLU A 144 4.79 17.11 -5.44
CA GLU A 144 4.52 18.43 -6.02
C GLU A 144 4.82 18.50 -7.52
N ASN A 145 5.60 17.56 -8.06
CA ASN A 145 6.00 17.58 -9.47
C ASN A 145 6.16 16.18 -10.09
N GLU A 146 6.17 16.15 -11.42
CA GLU A 146 6.25 14.92 -12.22
C GLU A 146 7.54 14.12 -11.97
N GLN A 147 8.66 14.80 -11.72
CA GLN A 147 9.92 14.13 -11.41
C GLN A 147 9.82 13.36 -10.08
N GLN A 148 9.28 13.98 -9.03
CA GLN A 148 9.04 13.30 -7.76
C GLN A 148 8.07 12.11 -7.92
N LEU A 149 7.04 12.24 -8.74
CA LEU A 149 6.08 11.18 -9.05
C LEU A 149 6.77 9.94 -9.65
N ILE A 150 7.62 10.14 -10.65
CA ILE A 150 8.36 9.04 -11.31
C ILE A 150 9.37 8.42 -10.32
N TYR A 151 10.21 9.23 -9.67
CA TYR A 151 11.26 8.73 -8.78
C TYR A 151 10.71 8.08 -7.50
N LEU A 152 9.55 8.51 -6.99
CA LEU A 152 8.88 7.84 -5.88
C LEU A 152 8.54 6.38 -6.24
N THR A 153 8.05 6.12 -7.46
CA THR A 153 7.76 4.74 -7.85
C THR A 153 9.01 3.88 -7.99
N LYS A 154 10.11 4.45 -8.52
CA LYS A 154 11.44 3.83 -8.49
C LYS A 154 11.83 3.45 -7.08
N TYR A 155 11.70 4.37 -6.13
CA TYR A 155 11.97 4.11 -4.72
C TYR A 155 11.11 2.96 -4.18
N ILE A 156 9.78 3.04 -4.32
CA ILE A 156 8.85 2.03 -3.80
C ILE A 156 9.17 0.63 -4.34
N HIS A 157 9.48 0.50 -5.64
CA HIS A 157 9.78 -0.80 -6.24
C HIS A 157 11.21 -1.28 -6.02
N LYS A 158 12.18 -0.35 -5.82
CA LYS A 158 13.56 -0.73 -5.51
C LYS A 158 13.69 -1.32 -4.10
N GLN A 159 12.89 -0.87 -3.13
CA GLN A 159 12.85 -1.47 -1.79
C GLN A 159 12.56 -2.98 -1.83
N ILE A 160 11.72 -3.44 -2.76
CA ILE A 160 11.40 -4.86 -2.97
C ILE A 160 12.60 -5.62 -3.58
N SER A 161 13.27 -5.01 -4.56
CA SER A 161 14.36 -5.62 -5.33
C SER A 161 15.59 -5.93 -4.49
N ILE A 162 15.98 -5.02 -3.58
CA ILE A 162 17.13 -5.21 -2.68
C ILE A 162 16.92 -6.40 -1.73
N HIS A 163 15.67 -6.67 -1.33
CA HIS A 163 15.35 -7.81 -0.48
C HIS A 163 15.16 -9.13 -1.25
N HIS A 164 15.00 -9.08 -2.58
CA HIS A 164 14.93 -10.26 -3.43
C HIS A 164 16.32 -10.82 -3.77
N SER A 165 17.35 -9.96 -3.87
CA SER A 165 18.74 -10.39 -4.12
C SER A 165 19.47 -10.86 -2.86
N ASN A 166 19.07 -10.34 -1.69
CA ASN A 166 19.53 -10.84 -0.42
C ASN A 166 18.57 -11.93 0.08
N THR A 167 18.86 -13.18 -0.29
CA THR A 167 18.57 -14.39 0.51
C THR A 167 19.27 -14.33 1.88
N SER A 168 19.53 -13.15 2.42
CA SER A 168 19.88 -12.96 3.81
C SER A 168 18.58 -13.14 4.57
N SER A 169 18.43 -14.30 5.18
CA SER A 169 17.58 -14.50 6.35
C SER A 169 17.66 -13.25 7.24
N VAL A 170 16.70 -12.34 7.11
CA VAL A 170 16.60 -11.22 8.03
C VAL A 170 16.07 -11.83 9.31
N ALA A 171 16.99 -12.17 10.21
CA ALA A 171 16.69 -12.63 11.56
C ALA A 171 16.23 -11.41 12.37
N LEU A 172 15.01 -10.94 12.12
CA LEU A 172 14.33 -9.98 12.99
C LEU A 172 13.49 -10.79 13.98
N GLN A 173 13.83 -10.68 15.26
CA GLN A 173 13.13 -11.36 16.37
C GLN A 173 13.13 -12.90 16.26
N GLY A 174 14.27 -13.49 15.87
CA GLY A 174 14.47 -14.94 15.88
C GLY A 174 13.68 -15.73 14.82
N ARG A 175 13.11 -15.05 13.82
CA ARG A 175 12.42 -15.69 12.69
C ARG A 175 13.20 -15.50 11.40
N THR A 176 13.49 -16.59 10.71
CA THR A 176 14.08 -16.58 9.37
C THR A 176 12.99 -16.26 8.36
N LEU A 177 12.99 -15.05 7.80
CA LEU A 177 12.14 -14.70 6.66
C LEU A 177 12.76 -15.25 5.36
N GLN A 178 12.71 -16.57 5.16
CA GLN A 178 13.14 -17.18 3.90
C GLN A 178 11.95 -17.31 2.94
N GLY A 179 12.10 -16.79 1.71
CA GLY A 179 11.40 -17.31 0.53
C GLY A 179 10.06 -16.67 0.13
N TRP A 180 9.53 -15.69 0.86
CA TRP A 180 8.25 -15.06 0.48
C TRP A 180 8.51 -13.82 -0.39
N GLY A 181 8.07 -13.86 -1.64
CA GLY A 181 8.13 -12.70 -2.52
C GLY A 181 7.33 -11.54 -1.92
N GLN A 182 8.00 -10.40 -1.70
CA GLN A 182 7.35 -9.23 -1.12
C GLN A 182 6.32 -8.68 -2.10
N ALA A 183 5.11 -8.44 -1.61
CA ALA A 183 4.03 -7.97 -2.48
C ALA A 183 4.24 -6.49 -2.83
N SER A 184 4.29 -6.19 -4.13
CA SER A 184 4.33 -4.81 -4.64
C SER A 184 3.55 -4.69 -5.93
N SER A 185 3.32 -3.45 -6.36
CA SER A 185 2.77 -3.15 -7.67
C SER A 185 3.78 -3.23 -8.82
N TYR A 186 5.03 -3.65 -8.59
CA TYR A 186 6.04 -3.68 -9.65
C TYR A 186 5.64 -4.57 -10.86
N PRO A 187 5.03 -5.76 -10.67
CA PRO A 187 4.55 -6.55 -11.80
C PRO A 187 3.51 -5.84 -12.69
N GLU A 188 2.68 -4.96 -12.13
CA GLU A 188 1.73 -4.12 -12.88
C GLU A 188 2.47 -3.15 -13.81
N TYR A 189 3.55 -2.55 -13.32
CA TYR A 189 4.38 -1.64 -14.12
C TYR A 189 5.18 -2.34 -15.22
N LEU A 190 5.45 -3.65 -15.05
CA LEU A 190 6.07 -4.50 -16.07
C LEU A 190 5.07 -5.12 -17.04
N GLY A 191 3.76 -4.86 -16.88
CA GLY A 191 2.71 -5.51 -17.68
C GLY A 191 2.54 -7.01 -17.42
N LYS A 192 3.12 -7.54 -16.35
CA LYS A 192 3.06 -8.97 -15.98
C LYS A 192 1.81 -9.34 -15.17
N ARG A 193 1.13 -8.33 -14.60
CA ARG A 193 -0.09 -8.50 -13.81
C ARG A 193 -1.02 -7.32 -14.07
N LYS A 194 -2.33 -7.58 -14.11
CA LYS A 194 -3.36 -6.54 -14.09
C LYS A 194 -4.14 -6.65 -12.78
N THR A 195 -4.25 -5.53 -12.08
CA THR A 195 -4.96 -5.44 -10.80
C THR A 195 -5.92 -4.26 -10.88
N ASP A 196 -7.23 -4.52 -10.84
CA ASP A 196 -8.27 -3.52 -11.17
C ASP A 196 -8.36 -2.35 -10.17
N TRP A 197 -7.67 -2.43 -9.04
CA TRP A 197 -7.60 -1.37 -8.01
C TRP A 197 -6.21 -0.71 -7.92
N VAL A 198 -5.35 -0.93 -8.92
CA VAL A 198 -4.02 -0.30 -9.04
C VAL A 198 -3.91 0.36 -10.42
N TYR A 199 -3.50 1.62 -10.43
CA TYR A 199 -3.55 2.49 -11.61
C TYR A 199 -2.14 2.98 -12.02
N PRO A 200 -1.28 2.08 -12.55
CA PRO A 200 0.09 2.42 -12.92
C PRO A 200 0.20 3.35 -14.14
N GLU A 201 -0.84 3.40 -14.97
CA GLU A 201 -0.85 4.07 -16.27
C GLU A 201 -0.59 5.58 -16.16
N GLU A 202 -1.09 6.22 -15.11
CA GLU A 202 -0.86 7.63 -14.87
C GLU A 202 0.65 7.90 -14.72
N VAL A 203 1.33 7.11 -13.88
CA VAL A 203 2.78 7.21 -13.70
C VAL A 203 3.55 6.83 -14.95
N LEU A 204 3.16 5.73 -15.62
CA LEU A 204 3.80 5.28 -16.86
C LEU A 204 3.68 6.32 -17.98
N SER A 205 2.61 7.11 -17.99
CA SER A 205 2.42 8.20 -18.96
C SER A 205 3.43 9.32 -18.77
N TYR A 206 3.77 9.68 -17.52
CA TYR A 206 4.84 10.63 -17.23
C TYR A 206 6.21 10.02 -17.51
N PHE A 207 6.43 8.78 -17.07
CA PHE A 207 7.69 8.07 -17.26
C PHE A 207 8.08 7.96 -18.75
N SER A 208 7.14 7.57 -19.62
CA SER A 208 7.41 7.43 -21.06
C SER A 208 7.72 8.75 -21.76
N LYS A 209 7.12 9.86 -21.32
CA LYS A 209 7.44 11.21 -21.82
C LYS A 209 8.84 11.65 -21.40
N THR A 210 9.22 11.43 -20.14
CA THR A 210 10.52 11.88 -19.61
C THR A 210 11.67 10.94 -19.97
N ASN A 211 11.41 9.65 -20.17
CA ASN A 211 12.42 8.61 -20.40
C ASN A 211 12.09 7.74 -21.64
N PRO A 212 11.99 8.32 -22.85
CA PRO A 212 11.47 7.63 -24.03
C PRO A 212 12.31 6.44 -24.51
N LYS A 213 13.57 6.34 -24.08
CA LYS A 213 14.49 5.26 -24.45
C LYS A 213 14.68 4.21 -23.36
N LEU A 214 14.10 4.41 -22.18
CA LEU A 214 14.35 3.57 -21.01
C LEU A 214 13.11 2.71 -20.72
N THR A 215 13.32 1.41 -20.52
CA THR A 215 12.24 0.57 -19.99
C THR A 215 12.06 0.86 -18.50
N TYR A 216 10.84 0.71 -17.99
CA TYR A 216 10.59 0.90 -16.55
C TYR A 216 11.45 -0.04 -15.69
N LYS A 217 11.68 -1.27 -16.17
CA LYS A 217 12.58 -2.23 -15.51
C LYS A 217 14.00 -1.68 -15.38
N ALA A 218 14.58 -1.23 -16.49
CA ALA A 218 15.94 -0.67 -16.51
C ALA A 218 16.03 0.56 -15.60
N PHE A 219 15.01 1.42 -15.61
CA PHE A 219 14.91 2.57 -14.72
C PHE A 219 14.95 2.19 -13.23
N VAL A 220 14.22 1.14 -12.82
CA VAL A 220 14.21 0.69 -11.41
C VAL A 220 15.53 0.04 -11.01
N GLU A 221 16.13 -0.74 -11.91
CA GLU A 221 17.35 -1.52 -11.67
C GLU A 221 18.64 -0.68 -11.74
N GLU A 222 18.58 0.52 -12.32
CA GLU A 222 19.71 1.44 -12.42
C GLU A 222 20.30 1.82 -11.05
N SER A 223 21.63 1.82 -10.99
CA SER A 223 22.44 2.14 -9.81
C SER A 223 22.66 3.65 -9.67
N ASP A 224 21.57 4.40 -9.48
CA ASP A 224 21.68 5.84 -9.24
C ASP A 224 21.78 6.19 -7.76
N ASP A 225 22.38 7.35 -7.48
CA ASP A 225 22.33 8.02 -6.18
C ASP A 225 20.93 8.63 -5.95
N PHE A 226 20.19 8.03 -5.02
CA PHE A 226 18.85 8.47 -4.63
C PHE A 226 18.87 9.75 -3.76
N SER A 227 20.05 10.23 -3.35
CA SER A 227 20.23 11.23 -2.29
C SER A 227 19.43 12.52 -2.46
N VAL A 228 19.20 12.96 -3.71
CA VAL A 228 18.52 14.23 -4.02
C VAL A 228 17.00 14.15 -3.82
N VAL A 229 16.40 13.02 -4.17
CA VAL A 229 14.96 12.80 -4.03
C VAL A 229 14.61 12.18 -2.67
N GLN A 230 15.51 11.32 -2.15
CA GLN A 230 15.42 10.65 -0.86
C GLN A 230 15.20 11.62 0.30
N ARG A 231 15.97 12.72 0.40
CA ARG A 231 15.82 13.70 1.50
C ARG A 231 14.47 14.43 1.56
N LYS A 232 13.76 14.51 0.42
CA LYS A 232 12.45 15.19 0.34
C LYS A 232 11.28 14.22 0.47
N ILE A 233 11.43 13.00 -0.06
CA ILE A 233 10.37 12.00 -0.14
C ILE A 233 10.37 11.05 1.08
N LEU A 234 11.49 10.95 1.80
CA LEU A 234 11.73 9.98 2.86
C LEU A 234 12.18 10.68 4.15
N GLU A 235 11.69 10.20 5.29
CA GLU A 235 12.46 10.34 6.53
C GLU A 235 13.43 9.16 6.58
N GLU A 236 14.70 9.43 6.91
CA GLU A 236 15.75 8.43 7.03
C GLU A 236 15.37 7.35 8.06
N ASP A 237 15.75 6.11 7.75
CA ASP A 237 15.36 4.89 8.45
C ASP A 237 16.01 4.68 9.82
#